data_AF-A0A150VFB1-F1
#
_entry.id   AF-A0A150VFB1-F1
#
_cell.length_a   1.000
_cell.length_b   1.000
_cell.length_c   1.000
_cell.angle_alpha   90.00
_cell.angle_beta   90.00
_cell.angle_gamma   90.00
#
_symmetry.space_group_name_H-M   'P 1'
#
loop_
_entity.id
_entity.type
_entity.pdbx_description
1 polymer ?
#
loop_
_entity_poly.entity_id
_entity_poly.type
_entity_poly.pdbx_seq_one_letter_code
_entity_poly.pdbx_strand_id
1 'polypeptide(L)' 'MASAVEAVKEKLVGTEEGVELTAQTRSEFFKHAKKDEETGVYYMDEEGFVDAM' A
#
# COMPACT_ATOMS: atom_id res chain seq x y z
N MET A 1 10.10 10.26 27.91
CA MET A 1 10.47 10.02 26.50
C MET A 1 10.29 8.55 26.05
N ALA A 2 9.79 7.63 26.90
CA ALA A 2 9.53 6.24 26.49
C ALA A 2 8.12 6.04 25.89
N SER A 3 7.12 6.76 26.41
CA SER A 3 5.71 6.65 26.02
C SER A 3 5.41 7.09 24.58
N ALA A 4 6.15 8.06 24.04
CA ALA A 4 5.96 8.52 22.67
C ALA A 4 6.45 7.49 21.63
N VAL A 5 7.50 6.72 21.96
CA VAL A 5 8.06 5.71 21.06
C VAL A 5 7.13 4.50 20.97
N GLU A 6 6.56 4.07 22.10
CA GLU A 6 5.59 2.98 22.14
C GLU A 6 4.28 3.35 21.43
N ALA A 7 3.78 4.58 21.62
CA ALA A 7 2.59 5.07 20.93
C ALA A 7 2.75 5.14 19.40
N VAL A 8 3.96 5.46 18.90
CA VAL A 8 4.25 5.45 17.46
C VAL A 8 4.38 4.01 16.95
N LYS A 9 4.99 3.11 17.72
CA LYS A 9 5.13 1.70 17.37
C LYS A 9 3.78 1.00 17.28
N GLU A 10 2.87 1.25 18.22
CA GLU A 10 1.52 0.69 18.21
C GLU A 10 0.69 1.21 17.03
N LYS A 11 0.90 2.47 16.63
CA LYS A 11 0.25 3.07 15.45
C LYS A 11 0.80 2.56 14.11
N LEU A 12 2.06 2.11 14.08
CA LEU A 12 2.66 1.43 12.92
C LEU A 12 2.22 -0.04 12.81
N VAL A 13 1.80 -0.65 13.92
CA VAL A 13 1.35 -2.05 14.01
C VAL A 13 -0.17 -2.17 13.83
N GLY A 14 -0.93 -1.10 14.07
CA GLY A 14 -2.39 -1.11 14.05
C GLY A 14 -3.02 -0.56 12.76
N THR A 15 -3.00 -1.34 11.68
CA THR A 15 -4.13 -1.54 10.73
C THR A 15 -3.83 -2.75 9.84
N GLU A 16 -3.96 -3.96 10.40
CA GLU A 16 -4.06 -5.22 9.65
C GLU A 16 -5.51 -5.58 9.27
N GLU A 17 -6.49 -4.76 9.66
CA GLU A 17 -7.79 -4.78 8.99
C GLU A 17 -7.56 -4.14 7.63
N GLY A 18 -7.22 -5.01 6.67
CA GLY A 18 -6.90 -4.64 5.30
C GLY A 18 -7.87 -3.58 4.83
N VAL A 19 -7.34 -2.42 4.48
CA VAL A 19 -8.13 -1.38 3.81
C VAL A 19 -8.72 -2.06 2.59
N GLU A 20 -10.01 -2.40 2.68
CA GLU A 20 -10.72 -2.98 1.55
C GLU A 20 -10.78 -1.88 0.49
N LEU A 21 -9.87 -1.98 -0.48
CA LEU A 21 -9.86 -1.08 -1.61
C LEU A 21 -11.24 -1.17 -2.24
N THR A 22 -11.86 -0.02 -2.49
CA THR A 22 -13.08 0.03 -3.28
C THR A 22 -12.80 -0.66 -4.63
N ALA A 23 -13.84 -1.22 -5.26
CA ALA A 23 -13.68 -1.86 -6.57
C ALA A 23 -13.01 -0.91 -7.60
N GLN A 24 -13.27 0.39 -7.49
CA GLN A 24 -12.63 1.43 -8.29
C GLN A 24 -11.13 1.54 -7.99
N THR A 25 -10.76 1.74 -6.72
CA THR A 25 -9.35 1.87 -6.31
C THR A 25 -8.54 0.63 -6.67
N ARG A 26 -9.14 -0.57 -6.57
CA ARG A 26 -8.50 -1.82 -6.99
C ARG A 26 -8.30 -1.88 -8.51
N SER A 27 -9.28 -1.43 -9.29
CA SER A 27 -9.18 -1.39 -10.75
C SER A 27 -8.14 -0.38 -11.22
N GLU A 28 -8.04 0.77 -10.57
CA GLU A 28 -7.01 1.78 -10.84
C GLU A 28 -5.62 1.23 -10.51
N PHE A 29 -5.45 0.59 -9.34
CA PHE A 29 -4.18 -0.06 -9.00
C PHE A 29 -3.71 -1.02 -10.10
N PHE A 30 -4.55 -1.96 -10.55
CA PHE A 30 -4.14 -2.93 -11.57
C PHE A 30 -3.90 -2.33 -12.96
N LYS A 31 -4.45 -1.15 -13.25
CA LYS A 31 -4.22 -0.46 -14.52
C LYS A 31 -2.81 0.12 -14.62
N HIS A 32 -2.25 0.57 -13.50
CA HIS A 32 -0.94 1.21 -13.44
C HIS A 32 0.14 0.32 -12.79
N ALA A 33 -0.24 -0.78 -12.14
CA ALA A 33 0.69 -1.72 -11.53
C ALA A 33 1.46 -2.54 -12.57
N LYS A 34 2.74 -2.78 -12.26
CA LYS A 34 3.64 -3.68 -12.96
C LYS A 34 3.66 -5.02 -12.23
N LYS A 35 3.76 -6.11 -12.99
CA LYS A 35 3.94 -7.45 -12.43
C LYS A 35 5.42 -7.77 -12.40
N ASP A 36 5.92 -8.15 -11.24
CA ASP A 36 7.22 -8.77 -11.09
C ASP A 36 7.14 -10.22 -11.61
N GLU A 37 7.93 -10.56 -12.64
CA GLU A 37 7.86 -11.89 -13.27
C GLU A 37 8.51 -12.98 -12.41
N GLU A 38 9.42 -12.64 -11.50
CA GLU A 38 10.13 -13.60 -10.65
C GLU A 38 9.29 -14.02 -9.44
N THR A 39 8.53 -13.08 -8.88
CA THR A 39 7.74 -13.29 -7.65
C THR A 39 6.24 -13.36 -7.93
N GLY A 40 5.80 -12.89 -9.08
CA GLY A 40 4.38 -12.78 -9.45
C GLY A 40 3.63 -11.66 -8.72
N VAL A 41 4.34 -10.82 -7.95
CA VAL A 41 3.76 -9.72 -7.15
C VAL A 41 3.50 -8.51 -8.04
N TYR A 42 2.35 -7.87 -7.85
CA TYR A 42 2.05 -6.59 -8.48
C TYR A 42 2.55 -5.45 -7.60
N TYR A 43 3.31 -4.54 -8.19
CA TYR A 43 3.81 -3.35 -7.54
C TYR A 43 3.60 -2.14 -8.44
N MET A 44 3.62 -0.95 -7.86
CA MET A 44 3.55 0.30 -8.59
C MET A 44 4.81 1.09 -8.26
N ASP A 45 5.51 1.57 -9.27
CA ASP A 45 6.65 2.44 -9.08
C ASP A 45 6.20 3.89 -8.89
N GLU A 46 7.15 4.79 -8.60
CA GLU A 46 6.87 6.19 -8.29
C GLU A 46 6.12 6.88 -9.44
N GLU A 47 6.48 6.58 -10.69
CA GLU A 47 5.80 7.11 -11.87
C GLU A 47 4.37 6.58 -11.98
N GLY A 48 4.16 5.28 -11.82
CA GLY A 48 2.82 4.68 -11.82
C GLY A 48 1.92 5.20 -10.70
N PHE A 49 2.50 5.54 -9.55
CA PHE A 49 1.78 6.09 -8.42
C PHE A 49 1.30 7.52 -8.69
N VAL A 50 2.16 8.36 -9.27
CA VAL A 50 1.79 9.73 -9.64
C VAL A 50 0.73 9.76 -10.75
N ASP A 51 0.79 8.83 -11.71
CA ASP A 51 -0.18 8.73 -12.81
C ASP A 51 -1.55 8.18 -12.36
N ALA A 52 -1.59 7.43 -11.26
CA ALA A 52 -2.82 6.87 -10.68
C ALA A 52 -3.59 7.85 -9.77
N MET A 53 -3.05 9.06 -9.51
CA MET A 53 -3.69 10.13 -8.73
C MET A 53 -4.54 11.08 -9.59
#